data_AF-A0A3V9PTI4-F1
#
_entry.id   AF-A0A3V9PTI4-F1
#
_cell.length_a   1.000
_cell.length_b   1.000
_cell.length_c   1.000
_cell.angle_alpha   90.00
_cell.angle_beta   90.00
_cell.angle_gamma   90.00
#
_symmetry.space_group_name_H-M   'P 1'
#
loop_
_entity.id
_entity.type
_entity.pdbx_description
1 polymer ?
#
loop_
_entity_poly.entity_id
_entity_poly.type
_entity_poly.pdbx_seq_one_letter_code
_entity_poly.pdbx_strand_id
1 'polypeptide(L)'
;MTTEELIERIDDWGEAYRLLDEKLPNIERRFNRLTKALAALLDEVKQEFPDANYYTASGGFNLLLGDSEAGSLMVALSASHYLSIGDGDF
;
A
#
# COMPACT_ATOMS: atom_id res chain seq x y z
N MET A 1 10.05 22.53 -1.30
CA MET A 1 10.09 21.57 -2.41
C MET A 1 8.68 21.48 -2.95
N THR A 2 8.44 22.04 -4.13
CA THR A 2 7.20 21.85 -4.89
C THR A 2 7.26 20.50 -5.62
N THR A 3 6.16 20.10 -6.25
CA THR A 3 6.12 18.90 -7.09
C THR A 3 7.04 19.03 -8.30
N GLU A 4 7.10 20.21 -8.91
CA GLU A 4 8.00 20.50 -10.03
C GLU A 4 9.47 20.39 -9.60
N GLU A 5 9.83 20.95 -8.44
CA GLU A 5 11.18 20.81 -7.88
C GLU A 5 11.52 19.36 -7.52
N LEU A 6 10.53 18.52 -7.15
CA LEU A 6 10.72 17.08 -6.93
C LEU A 6 11.02 16.35 -8.23
N ILE A 7 10.26 16.62 -9.29
CA ILE A 7 10.39 15.97 -10.60
C ILE A 7 11.74 16.34 -11.24
N GLU A 8 12.16 17.60 -11.18
CA GLU A 8 13.47 18.02 -11.71
C GLU A 8 14.65 17.41 -10.93
N ARG A 9 14.42 17.02 -9.67
CA ARG A 9 15.45 16.54 -8.75
C ARG A 9 15.53 15.02 -8.66
N ILE A 10 14.55 14.27 -9.14
CA ILE A 10 14.53 12.81 -9.06
C ILE A 10 14.64 12.27 -10.49
N ASP A 11 15.85 11.91 -10.90
CA ASP A 11 16.09 11.31 -12.21
C ASP A 11 15.95 9.77 -12.17
N ASP A 12 16.12 9.16 -10.99
CA ASP A 12 15.95 7.72 -10.78
C ASP A 12 15.43 7.33 -9.37
N TRP A 13 15.14 6.03 -9.22
CA TRP A 13 14.70 5.43 -7.96
C TRP A 13 15.69 5.59 -6.80
N GLY A 14 17.00 5.57 -7.08
CA GLY A 14 18.05 5.72 -6.08
C GLY A 14 18.13 7.15 -5.54
N GLU A 15 17.82 8.15 -6.36
CA GLU A 15 17.70 9.55 -5.96
C GLU A 15 16.42 9.81 -5.17
N ALA A 16 15.30 9.20 -5.55
CA ALA A 16 14.04 9.26 -4.79
C ALA A 16 14.20 8.74 -3.35
N TYR A 17 14.81 7.55 -3.21
CA TYR A 17 15.05 6.96 -1.90
C TYR A 17 16.00 7.80 -1.04
N ARG A 18 17.12 8.26 -1.62
CA ARG A 18 18.09 9.11 -0.90
C ARG A 18 17.44 10.39 -0.39
N LEU A 19 16.66 11.07 -1.24
CA LEU A 19 15.95 12.27 -0.84
C LEU A 19 14.95 12.01 0.30
N LEU A 20 14.24 10.89 0.24
CA LEU A 20 13.29 10.49 1.27
C LEU A 20 13.98 10.24 2.62
N ASP A 21 15.10 9.51 2.66
CA ASP A 21 15.84 9.24 3.90
C ASP A 21 16.56 10.50 4.43
N GLU A 22 17.09 11.35 3.55
CA GLU A 22 17.69 12.64 3.93
C GLU A 22 16.69 13.57 4.63
N LYS A 23 15.45 13.63 4.15
CA LYS A 23 14.39 14.49 4.73
C LYS A 23 13.70 13.85 5.91
N LEU A 24 13.56 12.52 5.93
CA LEU A 24 12.86 11.77 6.96
C LEU A 24 13.72 10.56 7.41
N PRO A 25 14.72 10.78 8.27
CA PRO A 25 15.60 9.70 8.73
C PRO A 25 14.82 8.57 9.37
N ASN A 26 15.17 7.31 9.05
CA ASN A 26 14.50 6.08 9.51
C ASN A 26 13.08 5.85 8.97
N ILE A 27 12.62 6.62 7.97
CA ILE A 27 11.29 6.40 7.39
C ILE A 27 11.14 5.00 6.80
N GLU A 28 12.20 4.45 6.19
CA GLU A 28 12.23 3.08 5.68
C GLU A 28 11.93 2.06 6.80
N ARG A 29 12.57 2.20 7.96
CA ARG A 29 12.33 1.31 9.12
C ARG A 29 10.88 1.40 9.60
N ARG A 30 10.31 2.62 9.63
CA ARG A 30 8.91 2.82 10.02
C ARG A 30 7.95 2.21 8.99
N PHE A 31 8.23 2.40 7.71
CA PHE A 31 7.46 1.81 6.61
C PHE A 31 7.48 0.28 6.67
N ASN A 32 8.68 -0.31 6.80
CA ASN A 32 8.87 -1.75 6.95
C ASN A 32 8.15 -2.34 8.17
N ARG A 33 8.05 -1.59 9.27
CA ARG A 33 7.29 -2.03 10.46
C ARG A 33 5.79 -2.05 10.18
N LEU A 34 5.26 -1.06 9.47
CA LEU A 34 3.84 -0.99 9.10
C LEU A 34 3.47 -2.12 8.12
N THR A 35 4.30 -2.36 7.10
CA THR A 35 4.04 -3.41 6.12
C THR A 35 4.17 -4.81 6.72
N LYS A 36 5.08 -5.02 7.68
CA LYS A 36 5.12 -6.27 8.47
C LYS A 36 3.85 -6.49 9.29
N ALA A 37 3.29 -5.44 9.89
CA ALA A 37 2.04 -5.55 10.63
C ALA A 37 0.85 -5.90 9.71
N LEU A 38 0.80 -5.32 8.51
CA LEU A 38 -0.19 -5.70 7.49
C LEU A 38 -0.03 -7.16 7.04
N ALA A 39 1.21 -7.62 6.82
CA ALA A 39 1.46 -9.01 6.47
C ALA A 39 0.97 -9.98 7.57
N ALA A 40 1.29 -9.70 8.83
CA ALA A 40 0.84 -10.50 9.97
C ALA A 40 -0.70 -10.52 10.10
N LEU A 41 -1.36 -9.38 9.89
CA LEU A 41 -2.82 -9.30 9.86
C LEU A 41 -3.40 -10.17 8.74
N LEU A 42 -2.83 -10.11 7.53
CA LEU A 42 -3.29 -10.96 6.43
C LEU A 42 -3.08 -12.46 6.74
N ASP A 43 -1.96 -12.83 7.34
CA ASP A 43 -1.69 -14.21 7.77
C ASP A 43 -2.72 -14.69 8.79
N GLU A 44 -3.14 -13.84 9.73
CA GLU A 44 -4.21 -14.14 10.69
C GLU A 44 -5.56 -14.37 9.97
N VAL A 45 -5.94 -13.47 9.05
CA VAL A 45 -7.18 -13.61 8.27
C VAL A 45 -7.16 -14.90 7.44
N LYS A 46 -6.01 -15.26 6.87
CA LYS A 46 -5.84 -16.47 6.05
C LYS A 46 -5.99 -17.79 6.82
N GLN A 47 -5.94 -17.77 8.15
CA GLN A 47 -6.23 -18.96 8.96
C GLN A 47 -7.69 -19.39 8.81
N GLU A 48 -8.60 -18.42 8.64
CA GLU A 48 -10.04 -18.66 8.47
C GLU A 48 -10.48 -18.52 7.00
N PHE A 49 -9.82 -17.65 6.23
CA PHE A 49 -10.16 -17.34 4.84
C PHE A 49 -8.91 -17.47 3.94
N PRO A 50 -8.57 -18.68 3.46
CA PRO A 50 -7.31 -18.95 2.75
C PRO A 50 -7.07 -18.07 1.52
N ASP A 51 -8.15 -17.67 0.84
CA ASP A 51 -8.11 -16.86 -0.38
C ASP A 51 -8.09 -15.34 -0.10
N ALA A 52 -8.02 -14.93 1.17
CA ALA A 52 -7.98 -13.53 1.54
C ALA A 52 -6.75 -12.80 0.97
N ASN A 53 -6.93 -11.54 0.58
CA ASN A 53 -5.84 -10.71 0.06
C ASN A 53 -6.14 -9.21 0.24
N TYR A 54 -5.11 -8.38 0.10
CA TYR A 54 -5.31 -6.93 -0.05
C TYR A 54 -5.50 -6.55 -1.51
N TYR A 55 -6.38 -5.60 -1.76
CA TYR A 55 -6.69 -5.08 -3.08
C TYR A 55 -6.72 -3.56 -3.08
N THR A 56 -6.02 -2.94 -4.03
CA THR A 56 -5.74 -1.50 -4.03
C THR A 56 -6.29 -0.74 -5.24
N ALA A 57 -7.22 -1.31 -6.02
CA ALA A 57 -7.77 -0.58 -7.17
C ALA A 57 -8.86 0.42 -6.76
N SER A 58 -9.08 1.41 -7.63
CA SER A 58 -10.12 2.44 -7.50
C SER A 58 -9.97 3.32 -6.25
N GLY A 59 -8.74 3.74 -5.93
CA GLY A 59 -8.45 4.71 -4.87
C GLY A 59 -8.50 4.19 -3.43
N GLY A 60 -8.83 2.90 -3.22
CA GLY A 60 -9.05 2.33 -1.89
C GLY A 60 -8.09 1.20 -1.55
N PHE A 61 -7.76 1.05 -0.27
CA PHE A 61 -7.09 -0.13 0.28
C PHE A 61 -8.12 -1.03 0.95
N ASN A 62 -8.33 -2.22 0.42
CA ASN A 62 -9.40 -3.12 0.83
C ASN A 62 -8.85 -4.48 1.26
N LEU A 63 -9.45 -5.06 2.30
CA LEU A 63 -9.28 -6.48 2.64
C LEU A 63 -10.36 -7.28 1.95
N LEU A 64 -9.95 -8.23 1.10
CA LEU A 64 -10.82 -9.21 0.46
C LEU A 64 -10.74 -10.53 1.23
N LEU A 65 -11.85 -11.26 1.31
CA LEU A 65 -11.85 -12.66 1.77
C LEU A 65 -11.60 -13.67 0.64
N GLY A 66 -11.56 -13.19 -0.60
CA GLY A 66 -11.43 -13.98 -1.83
C GLY A 66 -12.37 -13.46 -2.91
N ASP A 67 -12.56 -14.28 -3.93
CA ASP A 67 -13.49 -14.01 -5.04
C ASP A 67 -14.70 -14.92 -4.96
N SER A 68 -15.88 -14.36 -5.21
CA SER A 68 -17.09 -15.18 -5.36
C SER A 68 -17.01 -16.04 -6.62
N GLU A 69 -17.78 -17.12 -6.68
CA GLU A 69 -17.89 -17.97 -7.88
C GLU A 69 -18.34 -17.21 -9.14
N ALA A 70 -18.99 -16.06 -8.96
CA ALA A 70 -19.40 -15.14 -10.03
C ALA A 70 -18.31 -14.13 -10.43
N GLY A 71 -17.09 -14.23 -9.89
CA GLY A 71 -15.97 -13.34 -10.18
C GLY A 71 -16.04 -11.97 -9.50
N SER A 72 -16.99 -11.76 -8.57
CA SER A 72 -17.06 -10.53 -7.77
C SER A 72 -16.11 -10.59 -6.58
N LEU A 73 -15.32 -9.53 -6.37
CA LEU A 73 -14.42 -9.37 -5.23
C LEU A 73 -15.23 -9.32 -3.93
N MET A 74 -14.91 -10.15 -2.95
CA MET A 74 -15.59 -10.16 -1.64
C MET A 74 -14.91 -9.20 -0.66
N VAL A 75 -15.19 -7.91 -0.79
CA VAL A 75 -14.67 -6.85 0.09
C VAL A 75 -15.25 -6.99 1.50
N ALA A 76 -14.40 -7.22 2.50
CA ALA A 76 -14.80 -7.28 3.90
C ALA A 76 -14.56 -5.96 4.64
N LEU A 77 -13.43 -5.29 4.38
CA LEU A 77 -13.08 -4.01 5.01
C LEU A 77 -12.49 -3.05 3.97
N SER A 78 -12.79 -1.76 4.12
CA SER A 78 -12.21 -0.68 3.33
C SER A 78 -11.55 0.35 4.24
N ALA A 79 -10.31 0.72 3.93
CA ALA A 79 -9.56 1.75 4.65
C ALA A 79 -9.67 3.14 4.01
N SER A 80 -10.60 3.34 3.07
CA SER A 80 -10.77 4.57 2.27
C SER A 80 -10.94 5.86 3.09
N HIS A 81 -11.36 5.77 4.36
CA HIS A 81 -11.47 6.91 5.26
C HIS A 81 -10.13 7.39 5.85
N TYR A 82 -9.12 6.54 5.90
CA TYR A 82 -7.84 6.82 6.57
C TYR A 82 -6.63 6.68 5.65
N LEU A 83 -6.80 5.98 4.53
CA LEU A 83 -5.75 5.71 3.55
C LEU A 83 -6.29 5.89 2.13
N SER A 84 -5.66 6.80 1.40
CA SER A 84 -5.81 6.91 -0.05
C SER A 84 -4.59 6.29 -0.69
N ILE A 85 -4.82 5.38 -1.63
CA ILE A 85 -3.75 4.76 -2.45
C ILE A 85 -4.00 5.17 -3.89
N GLY A 86 -2.95 5.65 -4.56
CA GLY A 86 -3.03 6.00 -5.98
C GLY A 86 -3.16 4.75 -6.85
N ASP A 87 -3.96 4.86 -7.91
CA ASP A 87 -4.40 3.75 -8.75
C ASP A 87 -3.29 3.20 -9.67
N GLY A 88 -2.10 3.78 -9.62
CA GLY A 88 -0.93 3.28 -10.35
C GLY A 88 -0.84 3.71 -11.82
N ASP A 89 -1.76 4.55 -12.30
CA ASP A 89 -1.66 5.20 -13.61
C ASP A 89 -0.57 6.29 -13.56
N PHE A 90 0.69 5.89 -13.80
CA PHE A 90 1.86 6.77 -13.92
C PHE A 90 2.48 6.66 -15.30
#